data_AF-A0A819I6N7-F1
#
_entry.id   AF-A0A819I6N7-F1
#
_cell.length_a   1.000
_cell.length_b   1.000
_cell.length_c   1.000
_cell.angle_alpha   90.00
_cell.angle_beta   90.00
_cell.angle_gamma   90.00
#
_symmetry.space_group_name_H-M   'P 1'
#
loop_
_entity.id
_entity.type
_entity.pdbx_description
1 polymer ?
#
loop_
_entity_poly.entity_id
_entity_poly.type
_entity_poly.pdbx_seq_one_letter_code
_entity_poly.pdbx_strand_id
1 'polypeptide(L)' 'MNCLSVDIDTHFPVAGCLPKQPTGALQLLTKHPQYDGRQITIAVIDTGIDPLANGLQVFI' A
#
# COMPACT_ATOMS: atom_id res chain seq x y z
N MET A 1 33.49 24.34 6.21
CA MET A 1 33.62 22.90 5.93
C MET A 1 32.68 22.60 4.79
N ASN A 2 33.24 22.28 3.63
CA ASN A 2 32.52 22.04 2.38
C ASN A 2 32.04 20.58 2.39
N CYS A 3 30.77 20.37 2.69
CA CYS A 3 30.14 19.05 2.62
C CYS A 3 29.81 18.79 1.15
N LEU A 4 30.79 18.15 0.50
CA LEU A 4 30.80 17.52 -0.82
C LEU A 4 29.43 17.46 -1.52
N SER A 5 29.39 18.02 -2.73
CA SER A 5 28.35 17.82 -3.73
C SER A 5 28.16 16.32 -4.00
N VAL A 6 27.20 15.72 -3.31
CA VAL A 6 26.70 14.39 -3.66
C VAL A 6 25.90 14.60 -4.94
N ASP A 7 26.40 14.05 -6.04
CA ASP A 7 25.61 13.91 -7.26
C ASP A 7 24.37 13.09 -6.90
N ILE A 8 23.23 13.76 -6.73
CA ILE A 8 21.95 13.09 -6.48
C ILE A 8 21.63 12.38 -7.78
N ASP A 9 21.89 11.08 -7.81
CA ASP A 9 21.60 10.22 -8.93
C ASP A 9 20.08 10.26 -9.17
N THR A 10 19.67 11.08 -10.13
CA THR A 10 18.25 11.32 -10.47
C THR A 10 17.60 10.14 -11.21
N HIS A 11 18.34 9.05 -11.39
CA HIS A 11 17.91 7.83 -12.08
C HIS A 11 17.04 6.90 -11.23
N PHE A 12 16.93 7.11 -9.91
CA PHE A 12 15.96 6.39 -9.09
C PHE A 12 14.62 7.15 -9.07
N PRO A 13 13.46 6.49 -9.25
CA PRO A 13 12.18 7.20 -9.29
C PRO A 13 11.87 7.81 -7.92
N VAL A 14 12.13 9.11 -7.78
CA VAL A 14 11.79 9.92 -6.60
C VAL A 14 10.25 9.96 -6.42
N ALA A 15 9.52 9.90 -7.53
CA ALA A 15 8.07 9.73 -7.56
C ALA A 15 7.75 8.26 -7.87
N GLY A 16 7.59 7.41 -6.85
CA GLY A 16 7.09 6.05 -7.13
C GLY A 16 7.29 4.95 -6.10
N CYS A 17 7.93 5.19 -4.95
CA CYS A 17 8.07 4.13 -3.95
C CYS A 17 6.72 3.65 -3.37
N LEU A 18 5.68 4.49 -3.42
CA LEU A 18 4.29 4.07 -3.20
C LEU A 18 3.47 4.37 -4.47
N PRO A 19 2.73 3.39 -5.01
CA PRO A 19 1.74 3.66 -6.05
C PRO A 19 0.62 4.50 -5.43
N LYS A 20 0.61 5.80 -5.74
CA LYS A 20 -0.46 6.74 -5.33
C LYS A 20 -1.57 6.85 -6.38
N GLN A 21 -1.38 6.26 -7.56
CA GLN A 21 -2.38 6.23 -8.61
C GLN A 21 -3.42 5.15 -8.30
N PRO A 22 -4.72 5.41 -8.49
CA PRO A 22 -5.76 4.41 -8.29
C PRO A 22 -5.56 3.18 -9.18
N THR A 23 -5.70 1.98 -8.62
CA THR A 23 -5.50 0.69 -9.32
C THR A 23 -6.76 0.15 -10.01
N GLY A 24 -7.88 0.88 -9.96
CA GLY A 24 -9.16 0.44 -10.50
C GLY A 24 -9.95 -0.53 -9.60
N ALA A 25 -9.49 -0.80 -8.38
CA ALA A 25 -10.14 -1.72 -7.43
C ALA A 25 -11.64 -1.42 -7.22
N LEU A 26 -12.03 -0.14 -7.16
CA LEU A 26 -13.43 0.25 -7.04
C LEU A 26 -14.27 -0.17 -8.26
N GLN A 27 -13.73 -0.01 -9.46
CA GLN A 27 -14.44 -0.40 -10.69
C GLN A 27 -14.62 -1.91 -10.78
N LEU A 28 -13.64 -2.68 -10.26
CA LEU A 28 -13.73 -4.14 -10.15
C LEU A 28 -14.87 -4.54 -9.21
N LEU A 29 -14.97 -3.92 -8.02
CA LEU A 29 -16.06 -4.19 -7.08
C LEU A 29 -17.43 -3.77 -7.63
N THR A 30 -17.52 -2.66 -8.36
CA THR A 30 -18.78 -2.25 -9.02
C THR A 30 -19.27 -3.32 -9.99
N LYS A 31 -18.37 -3.95 -10.75
CA LYS A 31 -18.70 -5.01 -11.73
C LYS A 31 -18.91 -6.38 -11.08
N HIS A 32 -18.20 -6.65 -9.98
CA HIS A 32 -18.24 -7.92 -9.26
C HIS A 32 -18.42 -7.68 -7.75
N PRO A 33 -19.65 -7.39 -7.28
CA PRO A 33 -19.89 -6.95 -5.91
C PRO A 33 -19.53 -7.97 -4.81
N GLN A 34 -19.40 -9.25 -5.16
CA GLN A 34 -19.04 -10.31 -4.22
C GLN A 34 -17.52 -10.49 -4.09
N TYR A 35 -16.69 -9.79 -4.87
CA TYR A 35 -15.24 -9.94 -4.86
C TYR A 35 -14.59 -9.00 -3.83
N ASP A 36 -15.22 -8.85 -2.67
CA ASP A 36 -14.87 -7.90 -1.60
C ASP A 36 -13.94 -8.49 -0.52
N GLY A 37 -13.48 -9.73 -0.70
CA GLY A 37 -12.52 -10.38 0.18
C GLY A 37 -13.14 -11.12 1.37
N ARG A 38 -14.47 -11.16 1.53
CA ARG A 38 -15.11 -12.05 2.51
C ARG A 38 -14.71 -13.50 2.25
N GLN A 39 -14.50 -14.26 3.33
CA GLN A 39 -14.06 -15.66 3.30
C GLN A 39 -12.66 -15.91 2.70
N ILE A 40 -11.88 -14.85 2.41
CA ILE A 40 -10.49 -14.94 1.95
C ILE A 40 -9.54 -14.58 3.11
N THR A 41 -8.48 -15.36 3.29
CA THR A 41 -7.42 -15.07 4.26
C THR A 41 -6.14 -14.67 3.54
N ILE A 42 -5.57 -13.53 3.90
CA ILE A 42 -4.32 -13.00 3.34
C ILE A 42 -3.27 -13.03 4.43
N ALA A 43 -2.07 -13.54 4.13
CA ALA A 43 -0.90 -13.45 5.00
C ALA A 43 -0.05 -12.23 4.61
N VAL A 44 0.32 -11.42 5.59
CA VAL A 44 1.23 -10.27 5.42
C VAL A 44 2.53 -10.56 6.16
N ILE A 45 3.64 -10.56 5.44
CA ILE A 45 4.98 -10.75 5.99
C ILE A 45 5.70 -9.40 5.92
N ASP A 46 5.72 -8.71 7.05
CA ASP A 46 6.36 -7.42 7.24
C ASP A 46 6.99 -7.38 8.64
N THR A 47 7.70 -6.31 8.96
CA THR A 47 8.35 -6.07 10.25
C THR A 47 7.37 -5.97 11.43
N GLY A 48 6.11 -5.61 11.19
CA GLY A 48 5.07 -5.56 12.22
C GLY A 48 3.70 -5.15 11.67
N ILE A 49 2.64 -5.46 12.44
CA ILE A 49 1.24 -5.10 12.16
C ILE A 49 0.62 -4.63 13.49
N ASP A 50 -0.19 -3.58 13.46
CA ASP A 50 -1.01 -3.14 14.60
C ASP A 50 -2.48 -3.60 14.40
N PRO A 51 -2.93 -4.68 15.07
CA PRO A 51 -4.31 -5.16 14.94
C PRO A 51 -5.36 -4.19 15.50
N LEU A 52 -4.95 -3.22 16.33
CA LEU A 52 -5.86 -2.22 16.89
C LEU A 52 -6.05 -1.02 15.95
N ALA A 53 -5.33 -0.94 14.83
CA ALA A 53 -5.54 0.12 13.85
C ALA A 53 -6.95 0.06 13.24
N ASN A 54 -7.53 1.24 12.98
CA ASN A 54 -8.83 1.36 12.32
C ASN A 54 -8.80 0.64 10.95
N GLY A 55 -9.79 -0.21 10.71
CA GLY A 55 -9.90 -0.99 9.46
C GLY A 55 -9.26 -2.39 9.54
N LEU A 56 -8.55 -2.74 10.61
CA LEU A 56 -8.06 -4.10 10.89
C LEU A 56 -8.83 -4.80 12.02
N GLN A 57 -9.76 -4.09 12.67
CA GLN A 57 -10.66 -4.64 13.68
C GLN A 57 -11.95 -5.18 13.05
N VAL A 58 -12.48 -6.25 13.63
CA VAL A 58 -13.83 -6.76 13.33
C VAL A 58 -14.66 -6.57 14.60
N PHE A 59 -15.65 -5.67 14.57
CA PHE A 59 -16.59 -5.53 15.68
C PHE A 59 -17.59 -6.68 15.62
N ILE A 60 -17.65 -7.45 16.71
CA ILE A 60 -18.63 -8.51 16.93
C ILE A 60 -19.82 -7.92 17.67
#